data_AF-A0A0E0DG44-F1
#
_entry.id   AF-A0A0E0DG44-F1
#
_cell.length_a   1.000
_cell.length_b   1.000
_cell.length_c   1.000
_cell.angle_alpha   90.00
_cell.angle_beta   90.00
_cell.angle_gamma   90.00
#
_symmetry.space_group_name_H-M   'P 1'
#
loop_
_entity.id
_entity.type
_entity.pdbx_description
1 polymer ?
#
loop_
_entity_poly.entity_id
_entity_poly.type
_entity_poly.pdbx_seq_one_letter_code
_entity_poly.pdbx_strand_id
1 'polypeptide(L)'
;MLRFLETWKDTLPPSALAFILEKVVMPELVAGADSWSPTWWTEPASVWVSPWIPHLGVDRLHGAGELGRWMKGRDVTRCAYGKVSQWKGVFDPETWDEFVTVSLRDLTISPTRTWGGSNTFPLVMRWALLVPARYMVPVLESEFFGKWRYAVYRFVTEVRPIPGKAAVWYQSWKDLFTPELLADERVLLQLETGLGMINRAAQGQQISWPEHSDV
;
A
#
# COMPACT_ATOMS: atom_id res chain seq x y z
N MET A 1 10.52 30.66 8.52
CA MET A 1 11.60 30.00 9.28
C MET A 1 12.68 29.38 8.39
N LEU A 2 12.33 28.60 7.36
CA LEU A 2 13.31 27.92 6.48
C LEU A 2 14.40 28.84 5.92
N ARG A 3 14.02 29.95 5.26
CA ARG A 3 14.97 30.95 4.73
C ARG A 3 15.94 31.50 5.77
N PHE A 4 15.49 31.65 7.02
CA PHE A 4 16.37 32.08 8.10
C PHE A 4 17.43 31.02 8.38
N LEU A 5 17.02 29.77 8.54
CA LEU A 5 17.98 28.68 8.77
C LEU A 5 18.95 28.50 7.59
N GLU A 6 18.48 28.55 6.35
CA GLU A 6 19.35 28.45 5.17
C GLU A 6 20.39 29.57 5.11
N THR A 7 20.04 30.78 5.55
CA THR A 7 20.93 31.94 5.55
C THR A 7 21.97 31.89 6.68
N TRP A 8 21.60 31.34 7.84
CA TRP A 8 22.40 31.46 9.06
C TRP A 8 23.02 30.15 9.55
N LYS A 9 22.68 29.00 8.94
CA LYS A 9 23.16 27.67 9.38
C LYS A 9 24.69 27.55 9.48
N ASP A 10 25.43 28.21 8.60
CA ASP A 10 26.89 28.14 8.54
C ASP A 10 27.57 29.08 9.55
N THR A 11 26.80 30.00 10.13
CA THR A 11 27.27 31.00 11.10
C THR A 11 26.84 30.67 12.53
N LEU A 12 25.76 29.91 12.69
CA LEU A 12 25.21 29.56 13.99
C LEU A 12 26.08 28.49 14.70
N PRO A 13 26.25 28.59 16.03
CA PRO A 13 26.81 27.49 16.80
C PRO A 13 25.98 26.21 16.60
N PRO A 14 26.61 25.02 16.48
CA PRO A 14 25.89 23.76 16.28
C PRO A 14 24.80 23.50 17.32
N SER A 15 25.03 23.90 18.57
CA SER A 15 24.05 23.78 19.67
C SER A 15 22.81 24.67 19.47
N ALA A 16 22.99 25.89 18.95
CA ALA A 16 21.88 26.79 18.65
C ALA A 16 21.06 26.27 17.45
N LEU A 17 21.74 25.77 16.42
CA LEU A 17 21.08 25.14 15.28
C LEU A 17 20.24 23.92 15.71
N ALA A 18 20.82 23.04 16.52
CA ALA A 18 20.12 21.88 17.06
C ALA A 18 18.90 22.28 17.91
N PHE A 19 19.04 23.29 18.76
CA PHE A 19 17.94 23.81 19.57
C PHE A 19 16.80 24.34 18.71
N ILE A 20 17.09 25.14 17.68
CA ILE A 20 16.08 25.69 16.77
C ILE A 20 15.35 24.55 16.05
N LEU A 21 16.09 23.58 15.51
CA LEU A 21 15.50 22.44 14.81
C LEU A 21 14.59 21.61 15.73
N GLU A 22 15.01 21.36 16.96
CA GLU A 22 14.28 20.49 17.89
C GLU A 22 13.13 21.18 18.62
N LYS A 23 13.31 22.44 19.04
CA LYS A 23 12.37 23.14 19.93
C LYS A 23 11.47 24.14 19.20
N VAL A 24 11.77 24.48 17.95
CA VAL A 24 10.98 25.43 17.16
C VAL A 24 10.41 24.75 15.91
N VAL A 25 11.28 24.24 15.05
CA VAL A 25 10.87 23.69 13.75
C VAL A 25 10.07 22.39 13.93
N MET A 26 10.59 21.42 14.70
CA MET A 26 9.92 20.13 14.86
C MET A 26 8.50 20.26 15.46
N PRO A 27 8.25 21.04 16.54
CA PRO A 27 6.90 21.26 17.05
C PRO A 27 5.95 21.91 16.04
N GLU A 28 6.42 22.88 15.24
CA GLU A 28 5.61 23.50 14.18
C GLU A 28 5.23 22.49 13.10
N LEU A 29 6.17 21.64 12.67
CA LEU A 29 5.89 20.60 11.68
C LEU A 29 4.89 19.55 12.20
N VAL A 30 5.01 19.16 13.48
CA VAL A 30 4.06 18.24 14.11
C VAL A 30 2.67 18.87 14.22
N ALA A 31 2.56 20.11 14.69
CA ALA A 31 1.28 20.82 14.77
C ALA A 31 0.64 21.03 13.39
N GLY A 32 1.46 21.34 12.37
CA GLY A 32 1.03 21.39 10.98
C GLY A 32 0.50 20.03 10.51
N ALA A 33 1.18 18.94 10.84
CA ALA A 33 0.73 17.60 10.47
C ALA A 33 -0.58 17.19 11.16
N ASP A 34 -0.72 17.50 12.45
CA ASP A 34 -1.93 17.21 13.24
C ASP A 34 -3.16 17.98 12.72
N SER A 35 -2.97 19.19 12.18
CA SER A 35 -4.05 20.05 11.69
C SER A 35 -4.31 19.95 10.17
N TRP A 36 -3.44 19.27 9.44
CA TRP A 36 -3.55 19.13 7.99
C TRP A 36 -4.71 18.21 7.60
N SER A 37 -5.48 18.64 6.62
CA SER A 37 -6.56 17.85 6.04
C SER A 37 -6.59 18.02 4.53
N PRO A 38 -6.67 16.91 3.75
CA PRO A 38 -6.78 16.98 2.30
C PRO A 38 -8.05 17.73 1.82
N THR A 39 -9.02 17.92 2.70
CA THR A 39 -10.30 18.58 2.38
C THR A 39 -10.19 20.09 2.34
N TRP A 40 -9.28 20.69 3.11
CA TRP A 40 -9.23 22.14 3.32
C TRP A 40 -7.88 22.77 2.98
N TRP A 41 -6.83 21.96 2.85
CA TRP A 41 -5.50 22.41 2.49
C TRP A 41 -5.24 22.16 1.01
N THR A 42 -4.83 23.21 0.29
CA THR A 42 -4.54 23.16 -1.15
C THR A 42 -3.21 22.51 -1.46
N GLU A 43 -2.25 22.60 -0.54
CA GLU A 43 -0.90 22.06 -0.72
C GLU A 43 -0.72 20.72 0.02
N PRO A 44 -0.15 19.69 -0.66
CA PRO A 44 0.24 18.45 -0.02
C PRO A 44 1.25 18.68 1.11
N ALA A 45 1.19 17.83 2.15
CA ALA A 45 2.16 17.81 3.23
C ALA A 45 3.61 17.70 2.76
N SER A 46 3.85 16.94 1.69
CA SER A 46 5.19 16.78 1.14
C SER A 46 5.83 18.11 0.69
N VAL A 47 5.04 19.10 0.28
CA VAL A 47 5.54 20.41 -0.20
C VAL A 47 6.18 21.20 0.94
N TRP A 48 5.54 21.26 2.11
CA TRP A 48 6.04 22.06 3.23
C TRP A 48 6.93 21.29 4.19
N VAL A 49 6.93 19.95 4.17
CA VAL A 49 7.86 19.12 4.96
C VAL A 49 9.17 18.85 4.23
N SER A 50 9.13 18.57 2.92
CA SER A 50 10.34 18.15 2.17
C SER A 50 11.54 19.09 2.30
N PRO A 51 11.39 20.43 2.36
CA PRO A 51 12.55 21.32 2.52
C PRO A 51 13.27 21.15 3.86
N TRP A 52 12.62 20.55 4.86
CA TRP A 52 13.19 20.29 6.18
C TRP A 52 13.91 18.95 6.30
N ILE A 53 13.70 18.03 5.35
CA ILE A 53 14.33 16.69 5.36
C ILE A 53 15.86 16.80 5.38
N PRO A 54 16.53 17.64 4.56
CA PRO A 54 17.99 17.77 4.59
C PRO A 54 18.55 18.28 5.94
N HIS A 55 17.72 18.92 6.76
CA HIS A 55 18.13 19.49 8.05
C HIS A 55 17.82 18.60 9.24
N LEU A 56 16.69 17.89 9.21
CA LEU A 56 16.22 17.04 10.30
C LEU A 56 16.57 15.57 10.10
N GLY A 57 16.75 15.13 8.86
CA GLY A 57 16.83 13.71 8.50
C GLY A 57 15.46 13.02 8.58
N VAL A 58 15.29 11.98 7.77
CA VAL A 58 14.04 11.21 7.70
C VAL A 58 13.75 10.50 9.04
N ASP A 59 14.79 9.98 9.70
CA ASP A 59 14.67 9.26 10.97
C ASP A 59 14.04 10.08 12.10
N ARG A 60 14.38 11.37 12.19
CA ARG A 60 13.82 12.24 13.25
C ARG A 60 12.35 12.51 13.03
N LEU A 61 11.92 12.60 11.76
CA LEU A 61 10.54 12.82 11.40
C LEU A 61 9.68 11.56 11.63
N HIS A 62 10.26 10.35 11.49
CA HIS A 62 9.59 9.08 11.84
C HIS A 62 9.10 9.00 13.29
N GLY A 63 9.74 9.72 14.21
CA GLY A 63 9.39 9.77 15.63
C GLY A 63 8.29 10.78 15.98
N ALA A 64 7.85 11.60 15.04
CA ALA A 64 7.18 12.86 15.35
C ALA A 64 5.64 12.82 15.17
N GLY A 65 4.89 12.29 16.14
CA GLY A 65 3.43 12.42 16.17
C GLY A 65 2.68 11.93 14.91
N GLU A 66 1.72 12.71 14.38
CA GLU A 66 1.01 12.44 13.12
C GLU A 66 1.94 12.49 11.90
N LEU A 67 2.96 13.35 11.91
CA LEU A 67 3.97 13.41 10.85
C LEU A 67 4.71 12.08 10.73
N GLY A 68 5.08 11.51 11.89
CA GLY A 68 5.65 10.17 11.98
C GLY A 68 4.68 9.08 11.52
N ARG A 69 3.37 9.25 11.69
CA ARG A 69 2.35 8.31 11.17
C ARG A 69 2.23 8.35 9.65
N TRP A 70 2.27 9.53 9.04
CA TRP A 70 2.33 9.65 7.58
C TRP A 70 3.59 9.02 7.02
N MET A 71 4.68 9.16 7.76
CA MET A 71 5.98 8.66 7.36
C MET A 71 6.21 7.18 7.71
N LYS A 72 5.28 6.55 8.44
CA LYS A 72 5.27 5.12 8.77
C LYS A 72 4.12 4.43 8.06
N GLY A 73 3.83 4.78 6.80
CA GLY A 73 2.70 4.30 5.97
C GLY A 73 2.67 2.78 5.70
N ARG A 74 2.78 1.96 6.75
CA ARG A 74 3.04 0.51 6.73
C ARG A 74 1.79 -0.34 6.57
N ASP A 75 0.60 0.27 6.62
CA ASP A 75 -0.66 -0.45 6.51
C ASP A 75 -1.52 0.19 5.42
N VAL A 76 -1.51 -0.44 4.25
CA VAL A 76 -2.28 -0.12 3.05
C VAL A 76 -3.79 -0.11 3.31
N THR A 77 -4.25 -0.83 4.33
CA THR A 77 -5.66 -0.89 4.71
C THR A 77 -6.08 0.26 5.62
N ARG A 78 -5.14 0.86 6.36
CA ARG A 78 -5.41 1.92 7.35
C ARG A 78 -4.91 3.31 6.94
N CYS A 79 -3.85 3.40 6.14
CA CYS A 79 -3.36 4.68 5.63
C CYS A 79 -4.07 5.06 4.33
N ALA A 80 -4.44 6.34 4.21
CA ALA A 80 -5.02 6.84 2.98
C ALA A 80 -3.94 6.95 1.90
N TYR A 81 -4.16 6.32 0.73
CA TYR A 81 -3.26 6.37 -0.43
C TYR A 81 -2.69 7.77 -0.69
N GLY A 82 -3.54 8.81 -0.67
CA GLY A 82 -3.14 10.19 -0.92
C GLY A 82 -2.14 10.76 0.09
N LYS A 83 -2.16 10.30 1.35
CA LYS A 83 -1.19 10.71 2.38
C LYS A 83 0.20 10.16 2.11
N VAL A 84 0.31 9.01 1.44
CA VAL A 84 1.60 8.34 1.18
C VAL A 84 2.13 8.66 -0.22
N SER A 85 1.27 8.71 -1.24
CA SER A 85 1.69 8.93 -2.63
C SER A 85 2.43 10.25 -2.85
N GLN A 86 2.15 11.27 -2.02
CA GLN A 86 2.79 12.59 -2.09
C GLN A 86 4.30 12.58 -1.81
N TRP A 87 4.82 11.52 -1.19
CA TRP A 87 6.24 11.38 -0.84
C TRP A 87 7.07 10.71 -1.94
N LYS A 88 6.43 10.09 -2.95
CA LYS A 88 7.11 9.35 -4.03
C LYS A 88 8.08 10.20 -4.85
N GLY A 89 7.77 11.48 -5.03
CA GLY A 89 8.64 12.43 -5.72
C GLY A 89 9.66 13.13 -4.82
N VAL A 90 9.61 12.89 -3.50
CA VAL A 90 10.49 13.52 -2.51
C VAL A 90 11.64 12.60 -2.15
N PHE A 91 11.37 11.32 -1.95
CA PHE A 91 12.39 10.33 -1.61
C PHE A 91 13.10 9.82 -2.85
N ASP A 92 14.41 9.57 -2.70
CA ASP A 92 15.15 8.77 -3.67
C ASP A 92 14.64 7.31 -3.65
N PRO A 93 14.96 6.51 -4.69
CA PRO A 93 14.43 5.15 -4.79
C PRO A 93 14.75 4.23 -3.61
N GLU A 94 15.91 4.37 -2.97
CA GLU A 94 16.32 3.51 -1.85
C GLU A 94 15.51 3.86 -0.60
N THR A 95 15.44 5.16 -0.27
CA THR A 95 14.60 5.64 0.84
C THR A 95 13.13 5.33 0.59
N TRP A 96 12.63 5.44 -0.65
CA TRP A 96 11.25 5.11 -1.01
C TRP A 96 10.92 3.63 -0.81
N ASP A 97 11.84 2.75 -1.18
CA ASP A 97 11.68 1.30 -1.04
C ASP A 97 11.60 0.89 0.44
N GLU A 98 12.43 1.49 1.31
CA GLU A 98 12.34 1.27 2.77
C GLU A 98 11.07 1.86 3.38
N PHE A 99 10.61 2.98 2.82
CA PHE A 99 9.44 3.71 3.28
C PHE A 99 8.13 2.95 3.03
N VAL A 100 8.00 2.31 1.86
CA VAL A 100 6.77 1.62 1.46
C VAL A 100 6.85 0.13 1.77
N THR A 101 6.39 -0.26 2.95
CA THR A 101 6.13 -1.68 3.27
C THR A 101 4.64 -2.00 3.18
N VAL A 102 4.26 -3.05 2.46
CA VAL A 102 2.86 -3.46 2.28
C VAL A 102 2.53 -4.63 3.20
N SER A 103 1.40 -4.54 3.90
CA SER A 103 0.76 -5.64 4.64
C SER A 103 -0.70 -5.76 4.22
N LEU A 104 -1.13 -6.99 3.94
CA LEU A 104 -2.46 -7.43 3.50
C LEU A 104 -3.12 -8.40 4.49
N ARG A 105 -2.60 -8.52 5.72
CA ARG A 105 -3.11 -9.46 6.74
C ARG A 105 -4.60 -9.29 7.02
N ASP A 106 -5.07 -8.05 7.12
CA ASP A 106 -6.47 -7.72 7.41
C ASP A 106 -7.36 -7.69 6.15
N LEU A 107 -6.81 -8.01 4.97
CA LEU A 107 -7.57 -8.09 3.73
C LEU A 107 -8.63 -9.21 3.81
N THR A 108 -9.88 -8.82 3.61
CA THR A 108 -11.02 -9.75 3.48
C THR A 108 -11.39 -9.90 2.00
N ILE A 109 -11.62 -11.14 1.56
CA ILE A 109 -12.03 -11.48 0.20
C ILE A 109 -13.40 -12.14 0.25
N SER A 110 -14.39 -11.49 -0.37
CA SER A 110 -15.74 -12.06 -0.51
C SER A 110 -15.92 -12.74 -1.87
N PRO A 111 -16.50 -13.95 -1.92
CA PRO A 111 -16.86 -14.62 -3.18
C PRO A 111 -18.04 -13.92 -3.90
N THR A 112 -18.96 -13.32 -3.14
CA THR A 112 -20.10 -12.54 -3.67
C THR A 112 -19.71 -11.07 -3.76
N ARG A 113 -19.47 -10.64 -5.00
CA ARG A 113 -18.81 -9.38 -5.36
C ARG A 113 -19.62 -8.14 -4.94
N THR A 114 -19.17 -7.45 -3.89
CA THR A 114 -19.52 -6.04 -3.59
C THR A 114 -18.24 -5.25 -3.29
N TRP A 115 -17.70 -4.58 -4.30
CA TRP A 115 -16.56 -3.68 -4.14
C TRP A 115 -16.92 -2.51 -3.22
N GLY A 116 -15.99 -2.10 -2.35
CA GLY A 116 -16.17 -0.96 -1.45
C GLY A 116 -16.81 -1.28 -0.09
N GLY A 117 -17.46 -2.44 0.07
CA GLY A 117 -17.99 -2.90 1.37
C GLY A 117 -17.12 -3.94 2.06
N SER A 118 -16.98 -5.13 1.44
CA SER A 118 -16.30 -6.30 2.04
C SER A 118 -14.97 -6.66 1.36
N ASN A 119 -14.65 -6.01 0.24
CA ASN A 119 -13.55 -6.41 -0.63
C ASN A 119 -12.64 -5.20 -0.93
N THR A 120 -11.51 -5.14 -0.22
CA THR A 120 -10.55 -4.02 -0.24
C THR A 120 -9.45 -4.18 -1.31
N PHE A 121 -9.50 -5.24 -2.11
CA PHE A 121 -8.47 -5.52 -3.12
C PHE A 121 -8.23 -4.40 -4.16
N PRO A 122 -9.25 -3.65 -4.66
CA PRO A 122 -8.98 -2.50 -5.53
C PRO A 122 -8.14 -1.41 -4.86
N LEU A 123 -8.29 -1.21 -3.54
CA LEU A 123 -7.43 -0.30 -2.77
C LEU A 123 -6.00 -0.85 -2.75
N VAL A 124 -5.83 -2.15 -2.49
CA VAL A 124 -4.51 -2.81 -2.53
C VAL A 124 -3.83 -2.62 -3.87
N MET A 125 -4.54 -2.82 -4.99
CA MET A 125 -3.96 -2.64 -6.32
C MET A 125 -3.65 -1.19 -6.65
N ARG A 126 -4.43 -0.23 -6.11
CA ARG A 126 -4.06 1.19 -6.19
C ARG A 126 -2.72 1.46 -5.49
N TRP A 127 -2.44 0.77 -4.38
CA TRP A 127 -1.15 0.84 -3.70
C TRP A 127 -0.03 0.10 -4.43
N ALA A 128 -0.32 -0.95 -5.19
CA ALA A 128 0.67 -1.61 -6.04
C ALA A 128 1.33 -0.66 -7.06
N LEU A 129 0.66 0.44 -7.45
CA LEU A 129 1.25 1.49 -8.30
C LEU A 129 2.40 2.26 -7.63
N LEU A 130 2.49 2.18 -6.30
CA LEU A 130 3.51 2.84 -5.49
C LEU A 130 4.65 1.90 -5.09
N VAL A 131 4.43 0.59 -5.18
CA VAL A 131 5.31 -0.45 -4.63
C VAL A 131 5.93 -1.22 -5.79
N PRO A 132 7.27 -1.31 -5.88
CA PRO A 132 7.90 -2.17 -6.88
C PRO A 132 7.39 -3.62 -6.81
N ALA A 133 7.16 -4.24 -7.97
CA ALA A 133 6.63 -5.61 -8.06
C ALA A 133 7.45 -6.61 -7.22
N ARG A 134 8.77 -6.45 -7.15
CA ARG A 134 9.67 -7.27 -6.32
C ARG A 134 9.27 -7.38 -4.84
N TYR A 135 8.65 -6.34 -4.27
CA TYR A 135 8.17 -6.36 -2.88
C TYR A 135 6.69 -6.74 -2.78
N MET A 136 5.88 -6.38 -3.77
CA MET A 136 4.45 -6.69 -3.77
C MET A 136 4.18 -8.18 -3.99
N VAL A 137 4.93 -8.85 -4.87
CA VAL A 137 4.69 -10.26 -5.20
C VAL A 137 4.82 -11.18 -3.97
N PRO A 138 5.91 -11.13 -3.16
CA PRO A 138 6.00 -11.94 -1.94
C PRO A 138 4.85 -11.72 -0.95
N VAL A 139 4.36 -10.48 -0.85
CA VAL A 139 3.22 -10.14 0.02
C VAL A 139 1.92 -10.76 -0.52
N LEU A 140 1.72 -10.74 -1.84
CA LEU A 140 0.56 -11.40 -2.46
C LEU A 140 0.61 -12.92 -2.28
N GLU A 141 1.78 -13.53 -2.42
CA GLU A 141 2.02 -14.97 -2.18
C GLU A 141 1.62 -15.39 -0.76
N SER A 142 2.15 -14.67 0.23
CA SER A 142 1.96 -15.00 1.65
C SER A 142 0.58 -14.61 2.20
N GLU A 143 -0.01 -13.50 1.75
CA GLU A 143 -1.18 -12.91 2.45
C GLU A 143 -2.46 -12.83 1.60
N PHE A 144 -2.37 -12.96 0.26
CA PHE A 144 -3.52 -12.81 -0.65
C PHE A 144 -3.94 -14.11 -1.33
N PHE A 145 -3.04 -14.80 -2.05
CA PHE A 145 -3.44 -15.85 -2.99
C PHE A 145 -4.10 -17.06 -2.30
N GLY A 146 -3.71 -17.39 -1.06
CA GLY A 146 -4.41 -18.40 -0.26
C GLY A 146 -5.89 -18.03 -0.03
N LYS A 147 -6.16 -16.80 0.42
CA LYS A 147 -7.51 -16.28 0.64
C LYS A 147 -8.31 -16.21 -0.67
N TRP A 148 -7.65 -15.80 -1.76
CA TRP A 148 -8.29 -15.70 -3.07
C TRP A 148 -8.68 -17.07 -3.61
N ARG A 149 -7.79 -18.07 -3.53
CA ARG A 149 -8.11 -19.46 -3.91
C ARG A 149 -9.25 -20.04 -3.10
N TYR A 150 -9.33 -19.73 -1.80
CA TYR A 150 -10.48 -20.12 -0.99
C TYR A 150 -11.78 -19.47 -1.48
N ALA A 151 -11.76 -18.18 -1.82
CA ALA A 151 -12.91 -17.51 -2.39
C ALA A 151 -13.34 -18.13 -3.74
N VAL A 152 -12.37 -18.51 -4.60
CA VAL A 152 -12.64 -19.28 -5.82
C VAL A 152 -13.32 -20.61 -5.48
N TYR A 153 -12.79 -21.37 -4.52
CA TYR A 153 -13.37 -22.64 -4.08
C TYR A 153 -14.83 -22.48 -3.66
N ARG A 154 -15.14 -21.52 -2.77
CA ARG A 154 -16.51 -21.25 -2.32
C ARG A 154 -17.40 -20.79 -3.48
N PHE A 155 -16.89 -19.93 -4.35
CA PHE A 155 -17.61 -19.46 -5.52
C PHE A 155 -18.02 -20.62 -6.43
N VAL A 156 -17.14 -21.59 -6.70
CA VAL A 156 -17.47 -22.69 -7.60
C VAL A 156 -18.29 -23.81 -6.94
N THR A 157 -18.12 -24.04 -5.63
CA THR A 157 -18.78 -25.16 -4.92
C THR A 157 -20.11 -24.78 -4.27
N GLU A 158 -20.21 -23.59 -3.68
CA GLU A 158 -21.40 -23.10 -2.99
C GLU A 158 -22.30 -22.28 -3.92
N VAL A 159 -21.73 -21.27 -4.60
CA VAL A 159 -22.51 -20.38 -5.48
C VAL A 159 -22.88 -21.06 -6.79
N ARG A 160 -22.00 -21.93 -7.32
CA ARG A 160 -22.21 -22.71 -8.56
C ARG A 160 -22.66 -21.84 -9.75
N PRO A 161 -21.88 -20.82 -10.11
CA PRO A 161 -22.21 -19.92 -11.21
C PRO A 161 -22.20 -20.65 -12.56
N ILE A 162 -23.04 -20.19 -13.49
CA ILE A 162 -22.92 -20.59 -14.90
C ILE A 162 -21.56 -20.16 -15.47
N PRO A 163 -21.00 -20.87 -16.48
CA PRO A 163 -19.64 -20.60 -16.98
C PRO A 163 -19.37 -19.15 -17.38
N GLY A 164 -20.33 -18.50 -18.06
CA GLY A 164 -20.18 -17.08 -18.44
C GLY A 164 -20.04 -16.14 -17.24
N LYS A 165 -20.78 -16.38 -16.14
CA LYS A 165 -20.64 -15.58 -14.90
C LYS A 165 -19.33 -15.88 -14.20
N ALA A 166 -18.85 -17.11 -14.26
CA ALA A 166 -17.57 -17.49 -13.67
C ALA A 166 -16.38 -16.82 -14.39
N ALA A 167 -16.43 -16.79 -15.73
CA ALA A 167 -15.45 -16.09 -16.55
C ALA A 167 -15.41 -14.59 -16.25
N VAL A 168 -16.58 -13.93 -16.19
CA VAL A 168 -16.67 -12.50 -15.83
C VAL A 168 -16.13 -12.23 -14.42
N TRP A 169 -16.41 -13.12 -13.45
CA TRP A 169 -15.88 -13.00 -12.10
C TRP A 169 -14.35 -13.09 -12.10
N TYR A 170 -13.76 -14.10 -12.75
CA TYR A 170 -12.32 -14.27 -12.84
C TYR A 170 -11.64 -13.07 -13.51
N GLN A 171 -12.16 -12.67 -14.68
CA GLN A 171 -11.62 -11.55 -15.44
C GLN A 171 -11.60 -10.29 -14.59
N SER A 172 -12.64 -10.06 -13.80
CA SER A 172 -12.70 -8.89 -12.95
C SER A 172 -11.70 -8.83 -11.81
N TRP A 173 -11.16 -9.96 -11.37
CA TRP A 173 -10.03 -10.00 -10.43
C TRP A 173 -8.72 -9.76 -11.18
N LYS A 174 -8.54 -10.42 -12.32
CA LYS A 174 -7.34 -10.29 -13.16
C LYS A 174 -7.11 -8.85 -13.63
N ASP A 175 -8.17 -8.15 -14.01
CA ASP A 175 -8.13 -6.75 -14.48
C ASP A 175 -7.69 -5.74 -13.42
N LEU A 176 -7.67 -6.13 -12.13
CA LEU A 176 -7.22 -5.26 -11.05
C LEU A 176 -5.69 -5.26 -10.88
N PHE A 177 -4.99 -6.31 -11.34
CA PHE A 177 -3.54 -6.38 -11.22
C PHE A 177 -2.85 -5.40 -12.16
N THR A 178 -1.72 -4.83 -11.72
CA THR A 178 -0.91 -3.97 -12.57
C THR A 178 -0.20 -4.79 -13.65
N PRO A 179 0.19 -4.18 -14.79
CA PRO A 179 0.95 -4.87 -15.84
C PRO A 179 2.24 -5.51 -15.33
N GLU A 180 2.94 -4.86 -14.39
CA GLU A 180 4.19 -5.35 -13.81
C GLU A 180 3.96 -6.60 -12.96
N LEU A 181 2.84 -6.68 -12.23
CA LEU A 181 2.46 -7.87 -11.48
C LEU A 181 2.05 -9.01 -12.41
N LEU A 182 1.32 -8.70 -13.49
CA LEU A 182 0.93 -9.68 -14.50
C LEU A 182 2.10 -10.19 -15.34
N ALA A 183 3.26 -9.53 -15.30
CA ALA A 183 4.49 -10.01 -15.91
C ALA A 183 5.30 -10.96 -15.01
N ASP A 184 4.97 -11.08 -13.72
CA ASP A 184 5.65 -12.00 -12.79
C ASP A 184 5.05 -13.41 -12.88
N GLU A 185 5.89 -14.40 -13.17
CA GLU A 185 5.48 -15.80 -13.35
C GLU A 185 4.77 -16.39 -12.12
N ARG A 186 5.13 -15.95 -10.91
CA ARG A 186 4.51 -16.44 -9.66
C ARG A 186 3.07 -15.96 -9.55
N VAL A 187 2.80 -14.71 -9.93
CA VAL A 187 1.43 -14.16 -9.99
C VAL A 187 0.61 -14.89 -11.05
N LEU A 188 1.18 -15.10 -12.24
CA LEU A 188 0.51 -15.82 -13.32
C LEU A 188 0.14 -17.25 -12.91
N LEU A 189 1.06 -17.98 -12.29
CA LEU A 189 0.83 -19.34 -11.81
C LEU A 189 -0.36 -19.42 -10.83
N GLN A 190 -0.47 -18.45 -9.91
CA GLN A 190 -1.59 -18.40 -8.96
C GLN A 190 -2.92 -18.12 -9.68
N LEU A 191 -2.93 -17.20 -10.64
CA LEU A 191 -4.11 -16.88 -11.45
C LEU A 191 -4.54 -18.06 -12.33
N GLU A 192 -3.60 -18.77 -12.94
CA GLU A 192 -3.85 -19.98 -13.74
C GLU A 192 -4.41 -21.12 -12.89
N THR A 193 -3.88 -21.29 -11.67
CA THR A 193 -4.39 -22.27 -10.71
C THR A 193 -5.86 -22.02 -10.38
N GLY A 194 -6.24 -20.77 -10.07
CA GLY A 194 -7.63 -20.40 -9.82
C GLY A 194 -8.54 -20.57 -11.04
N LEU A 195 -8.05 -20.22 -12.24
CA LEU A 195 -8.78 -20.45 -13.48
C LEU A 195 -9.02 -21.95 -13.74
N GLY A 196 -8.02 -22.79 -13.45
CA GLY A 196 -8.12 -24.24 -13.53
C GLY A 196 -9.19 -24.81 -12.60
N MET A 197 -9.36 -24.26 -11.38
CA MET A 197 -10.46 -24.64 -10.48
C MET A 197 -11.83 -24.29 -11.08
N ILE A 198 -11.98 -23.11 -11.68
CA ILE A 198 -13.21 -22.66 -12.34
C ILE A 198 -13.56 -23.56 -13.52
N ASN A 199 -12.58 -23.88 -14.38
CA ASN A 199 -12.79 -24.71 -15.56
C ASN A 199 -13.18 -26.14 -15.22
N ARG A 200 -12.52 -26.75 -14.22
CA ARG A 200 -12.87 -28.09 -13.74
C ARG A 200 -14.29 -28.13 -13.16
N ALA A 201 -14.68 -27.12 -12.40
CA ALA A 201 -16.03 -27.02 -11.85
C ALA A 201 -17.08 -26.89 -12.96
N ALA A 202 -16.80 -26.10 -14.00
CA ALA A 202 -17.68 -25.97 -15.16
C ALA A 202 -17.85 -27.28 -15.94
N GLN A 203 -16.86 -28.18 -15.87
CA GLN A 203 -16.91 -29.54 -16.44
C GLN A 203 -17.60 -30.56 -15.51
N GLY A 204 -18.12 -30.14 -14.36
CA GLY A 204 -18.77 -31.02 -13.39
C GLY A 204 -17.80 -31.84 -12.54
N GLN A 205 -16.49 -31.54 -12.58
CA GLN A 205 -15.51 -32.23 -11.76
C GLN A 205 -15.59 -31.75 -10.30
N GLN A 206 -15.33 -32.67 -9.37
CA GLN A 206 -15.23 -32.33 -7.96
C GLN A 206 -13.95 -31.50 -7.70
N ILE A 207 -14.12 -30.33 -7.09
CA ILE A 207 -13.01 -29.48 -6.68
C ILE A 207 -12.69 -29.80 -5.23
N SER A 208 -11.46 -30.24 -4.97
CA SER A 208 -10.96 -30.43 -3.61
C SER A 208 -10.65 -29.08 -2.96
N TRP A 209 -10.66 -29.07 -1.63
CA TRP A 209 -10.12 -27.98 -0.84
C TRP A 209 -8.69 -27.64 -1.33
N PRO A 210 -8.36 -26.37 -1.59
CA PRO A 210 -6.97 -25.99 -1.76
C PRO A 210 -6.30 -26.12 -0.40
N GLU A 211 -5.59 -27.22 -0.15
CA GLU A 211 -4.78 -27.39 1.05
C GLU A 211 -3.90 -26.16 1.24
N HIS A 212 -3.81 -25.73 2.51
CA HIS A 212 -2.88 -24.69 2.95
C HIS A 212 -1.51 -25.03 2.35
N SER A 213 -1.06 -24.23 1.39
CA SER A 213 0.35 -24.17 1.07
C SER A 213 0.98 -23.54 2.31
N ASP A 214 1.57 -24.38 3.15
CA ASP A 214 2.11 -24.04 4.46
C ASP A 214 3.14 -22.90 4.38
N VAL A 215 2.93 -21.93 5.30
CA VAL A 215 3.86 -20.92 5.86
C VAL A 215 4.47 -19.88 4.90
#